data_AF-A0A925Y770-F1
#
_entry.id   AF-A0A925Y770-F1
#
_cell.length_a   1.000
_cell.length_b   1.000
_cell.length_c   1.000
_cell.angle_alpha   90.00
_cell.angle_beta   90.00
_cell.angle_gamma   90.00
#
_symmetry.space_group_name_H-M   'P 1'
#
loop_
_entity.id
_entity.type
_entity.pdbx_description
1 polymer ?
#
loop_
_entity_poly.entity_id
_entity_poly.type
_entity_poly.pdbx_seq_one_letter_code
_entity_poly.pdbx_strand_id
1 'polypeptide(L)'
;MAEEKEIMKSGGVLKPRWDCSALKSRKAFRKALVDWFANNGKDYPWRRTEEPYEILVSEVMLQQTQIPTVLGKGYYTRFLEVFPNVDALSRA
;
A
#
# COMPACT_ATOMS: atom_id res chain seq x y z
N MET A 1 -14.38 42.77 -32.96
CA MET A 1 -15.27 41.83 -33.68
C MET A 1 -14.60 41.26 -34.95
N ALA A 2 -13.37 40.74 -34.86
CA ALA A 2 -12.77 39.96 -35.96
C ALA A 2 -11.62 39.05 -35.51
N GLU A 3 -10.84 39.40 -34.47
CA GLU A 3 -9.69 38.57 -34.01
C GLU A 3 -9.83 37.99 -32.60
N GLU A 4 -11.07 37.90 -32.13
CA GLU A 4 -11.49 36.98 -31.07
C GLU A 4 -11.40 35.50 -31.50
N LYS A 5 -10.67 35.17 -32.58
CA LYS A 5 -10.63 33.84 -33.21
C LYS A 5 -9.23 33.23 -33.34
N GLU A 6 -8.17 33.93 -32.93
CA GLU A 6 -6.85 33.31 -32.69
C GLU A 6 -6.68 32.89 -31.22
N ILE A 7 -7.78 32.42 -30.66
CA ILE A 7 -7.88 31.71 -29.39
C ILE A 7 -7.02 30.44 -29.48
N MET A 8 -6.41 30.00 -28.37
CA MET A 8 -6.07 28.58 -28.13
C MET A 8 -4.84 27.97 -28.83
N LYS A 9 -3.80 28.74 -29.19
CA LYS A 9 -2.52 28.21 -29.71
C LYS A 9 -1.29 28.87 -29.08
N SER A 10 -1.09 28.79 -27.77
CA SER A 10 -0.14 27.80 -27.26
C SER A 10 -0.36 27.71 -25.75
N GLY A 11 -1.38 26.95 -25.38
CA GLY A 11 -1.60 26.54 -24.00
C GLY A 11 -0.39 25.76 -23.51
N GLY A 12 0.60 26.47 -22.96
CA GLY A 12 1.69 25.87 -22.23
C GLY A 12 1.08 25.20 -21.01
N VAL A 13 0.78 23.90 -21.12
CA VAL A 13 0.46 23.05 -19.98
C VAL A 13 1.56 23.32 -18.96
N LEU A 14 1.23 24.01 -17.87
CA LEU A 14 2.08 24.05 -16.68
C LEU A 14 2.16 22.59 -16.22
N LYS A 15 3.13 21.85 -16.76
CA LYS A 15 3.44 20.51 -16.27
C LYS A 15 3.70 20.69 -14.78
N PRO A 16 2.99 19.99 -13.90
CA PRO A 16 3.29 20.06 -12.49
C PRO A 16 4.79 19.84 -12.32
N ARG A 17 5.46 20.80 -11.68
CA ARG A 17 6.89 20.66 -11.41
C ARG A 17 7.02 19.48 -10.45
N TRP A 18 7.45 18.35 -10.98
CA TRP A 18 7.80 17.20 -10.16
C TRP A 18 8.90 17.64 -9.21
N ASP A 19 8.57 17.69 -7.91
CA ASP A 19 9.57 17.99 -6.89
C ASP A 19 10.36 16.71 -6.59
N CYS A 20 11.58 16.65 -7.11
CA CYS A 20 12.51 15.56 -6.81
C CYS A 20 13.20 15.73 -5.44
N SER A 21 12.79 16.66 -4.58
CA SER A 21 13.36 16.87 -3.24
C SER A 21 13.40 15.58 -2.42
N ALA A 22 12.35 14.76 -2.53
CA ALA A 22 12.24 13.45 -1.91
C ALA A 22 13.38 12.49 -2.31
N LEU A 23 13.98 12.65 -3.50
CA LEU A 23 15.04 11.77 -3.99
C LEU A 23 16.46 12.30 -3.71
N LYS A 24 16.59 13.51 -3.14
CA LYS A 24 17.91 14.16 -2.92
C LYS A 24 18.76 13.47 -1.86
N SER A 25 18.15 12.73 -0.93
CA SER A 25 18.88 11.98 0.10
C SER A 25 18.05 10.82 0.66
N ARG A 26 18.72 9.83 1.27
CA ARG A 26 18.05 8.73 1.98
C ARG A 26 17.07 9.22 3.06
N LYS A 27 17.43 10.29 3.78
CA LYS A 27 16.57 10.88 4.82
C LYS A 27 15.32 11.53 4.22
N ALA A 28 15.49 12.30 3.14
CA ALA A 28 14.38 12.92 2.43
C ALA A 28 13.44 11.86 1.84
N PHE A 29 13.99 10.79 1.28
CA PHE A 29 13.20 9.69 0.70
C PHE A 29 12.37 8.97 1.75
N ARG A 30 13.00 8.56 2.86
CA ARG A 30 12.30 7.90 3.97
C ARG A 30 11.17 8.75 4.51
N LYS A 31 11.40 10.05 4.69
CA LYS A 31 10.36 10.98 5.15
C LYS A 31 9.20 11.05 4.15
N ALA A 32 9.50 11.28 2.87
CA ALA A 32 8.46 11.36 1.84
C ALA A 32 7.64 10.06 1.73
N LEU A 33 8.29 8.90 1.84
CA LEU A 33 7.62 7.59 1.81
C LEU A 33 6.68 7.40 3.02
N VAL A 34 7.14 7.76 4.22
CA VAL A 34 6.33 7.68 5.44
C VAL A 34 5.14 8.63 5.37
N ASP A 35 5.36 9.88 4.97
CA ASP A 35 4.30 10.89 4.83
C ASP A 35 3.26 10.45 3.78
N TRP A 36 3.72 9.87 2.66
CA TRP A 36 2.81 9.34 1.64
C TRP A 36 2.03 8.14 2.18
N PHE A 37 2.69 7.19 2.85
CA PHE A 37 2.05 5.99 3.39
C PHE A 37 1.00 6.33 4.45
N ALA A 38 1.24 7.35 5.29
CA ALA A 38 0.26 7.82 6.26
C ALA A 38 -1.04 8.28 5.60
N ASN A 39 -0.98 8.87 4.39
CA ASN A 39 -2.13 9.39 3.67
C ASN A 39 -2.77 8.41 2.68
N ASN A 40 -2.00 7.44 2.18
CA ASN A 40 -2.41 6.57 1.06
C ASN A 40 -2.34 5.08 1.39
N GLY A 41 -1.78 4.72 2.53
CA GLY A 41 -1.61 3.34 2.97
C GLY A 41 -2.96 2.65 3.11
N LYS A 42 -3.15 1.55 2.37
CA LYS A 42 -4.34 0.72 2.54
C LYS A 42 -4.33 0.05 3.91
N ASP A 43 -5.50 0.00 4.52
CA ASP A 43 -5.68 -0.62 5.81
C ASP A 43 -6.00 -2.11 5.64
N TYR A 44 -5.20 -2.97 6.27
CA TYR A 44 -5.35 -4.42 6.22
C TYR A 44 -5.25 -5.01 7.63
N PRO A 45 -5.96 -6.11 7.96
CA PRO A 45 -5.96 -6.71 9.29
C PRO A 45 -4.57 -6.97 9.86
N TRP A 46 -3.67 -7.56 9.07
CA TRP A 46 -2.29 -7.84 9.48
C TRP A 46 -1.41 -6.59 9.69
N ARG A 47 -1.89 -5.39 9.33
CA ARG A 47 -1.22 -4.11 9.65
C ARG A 47 -1.69 -3.52 10.98
N ARG A 48 -2.70 -4.11 11.61
CA ARG A 48 -3.29 -3.63 12.88
C ARG A 48 -2.91 -4.51 14.08
N THR A 49 -2.08 -5.53 13.86
CA THR A 49 -1.62 -6.48 14.88
C THR A 49 -0.11 -6.34 15.08
N GLU A 50 0.35 -6.58 16.30
CA GLU A 50 1.78 -6.69 16.65
C GLU A 50 2.18 -8.15 16.91
N GLU A 51 1.24 -9.09 16.80
CA GLU A 51 1.47 -10.52 17.08
C GLU A 51 2.36 -11.16 15.99
N PRO A 52 3.57 -11.66 16.34
CA PRO A 52 4.52 -12.17 15.34
C PRO A 52 3.98 -13.33 14.50
N TYR A 53 3.16 -14.21 15.10
CA TYR A 53 2.57 -15.35 14.41
C TYR A 53 1.55 -14.90 13.35
N GLU A 54 0.66 -13.97 13.69
CA GLU A 54 -0.33 -13.43 12.77
C GLU A 54 0.32 -12.70 11.59
N ILE A 55 1.40 -11.95 11.85
CA ILE A 55 2.21 -11.27 10.82
C ILE A 55 2.85 -12.33 9.91
N LEU A 56 3.51 -13.35 10.47
CA LEU A 56 4.14 -14.42 9.69
C LEU A 56 3.14 -15.13 8.78
N VAL A 57 1.96 -15.48 9.30
CA VAL A 57 0.89 -16.12 8.52
C VAL A 57 0.48 -15.23 7.36
N SER A 58 0.32 -13.92 7.59
CA SER A 58 -0.04 -12.97 6.52
C SER A 58 1.03 -12.91 5.42
N GLU A 59 2.32 -12.87 5.80
CA GLU A 59 3.43 -12.81 4.84
C GLU A 59 3.50 -14.08 3.98
N VAL A 60 3.40 -15.27 4.59
CA VAL A 60 3.43 -16.54 3.86
C VAL A 60 2.26 -16.65 2.87
N MET A 61 1.05 -16.26 3.29
CA MET A 61 -0.10 -16.27 2.38
C MET A 61 0.08 -15.30 1.21
N LEU A 62 0.62 -14.11 1.46
CA LEU A 62 0.79 -13.05 0.47
C LEU A 62 1.95 -13.28 -0.50
N GLN A 63 2.88 -14.18 -0.19
CA GLN A 63 3.95 -14.57 -1.12
C GLN A 63 3.42 -15.32 -2.35
N GLN A 64 2.41 -16.19 -2.17
CA GLN A 64 1.89 -17.02 -3.27
C GLN A 64 0.51 -16.59 -3.78
N THR A 65 -0.20 -15.72 -3.06
CA THR A 65 -1.58 -15.35 -3.39
C THR A 65 -1.81 -13.85 -3.39
N GLN A 66 -2.95 -13.43 -3.94
CA GLN A 66 -3.35 -12.03 -4.01
C GLN A 66 -4.24 -11.65 -2.83
N ILE A 67 -4.22 -10.36 -2.44
CA ILE A 67 -5.03 -9.78 -1.36
C ILE A 67 -6.53 -10.12 -1.46
N PRO A 68 -7.19 -10.10 -2.64
CA PRO A 68 -8.61 -10.47 -2.74
C PRO A 68 -8.89 -11.92 -2.35
N THR A 69 -7.92 -12.84 -2.52
CA THR A 69 -8.05 -14.20 -2.05
C THR A 69 -7.91 -14.24 -0.53
N VAL A 70 -6.82 -13.68 0.01
CA VAL A 70 -6.51 -13.73 1.44
C VAL A 70 -7.60 -13.07 2.29
N LEU A 71 -8.02 -11.85 1.92
CA LEU A 71 -9.07 -11.10 2.61
C LEU A 71 -10.47 -11.40 2.09
N GLY A 72 -10.67 -11.34 0.77
CA GLY A 72 -12.02 -11.43 0.20
C GLY A 72 -12.65 -12.81 0.37
N LYS A 73 -11.85 -13.89 0.30
CA LYS A 73 -12.32 -15.24 0.65
C LYS A 73 -12.12 -15.57 2.14
N GLY A 74 -11.59 -14.65 2.94
CA GLY A 74 -11.39 -14.82 4.38
C GLY A 74 -10.49 -16.00 4.76
N TYR A 75 -9.45 -16.30 3.97
CA TYR A 75 -8.52 -17.38 4.33
C TYR A 75 -7.69 -17.03 5.56
N TYR A 76 -7.26 -15.77 5.68
CA TYR A 76 -6.47 -15.31 6.81
C TYR A 76 -7.20 -15.50 8.15
N THR A 77 -8.43 -14.96 8.26
CA THR A 77 -9.23 -15.06 9.48
C THR A 77 -9.54 -16.52 9.82
N ARG A 78 -10.01 -17.32 8.85
CA ARG A 78 -10.32 -18.74 9.08
C ARG A 78 -9.11 -19.56 9.49
N PHE A 79 -7.93 -19.25 8.94
CA PHE A 79 -6.71 -19.96 9.32
C PHE A 79 -6.33 -19.68 10.77
N LEU A 80 -6.39 -18.41 11.21
CA LEU A 80 -6.09 -18.04 12.59
C LEU A 80 -7.15 -18.54 13.59
N GLU A 81 -8.41 -18.67 13.16
CA GLU A 81 -9.45 -19.31 13.98
C GLU A 81 -9.16 -20.80 14.24
N VAL A 82 -8.67 -21.53 13.22
CA VAL A 82 -8.36 -22.96 13.34
C VAL A 82 -6.99 -23.20 14.00
N PHE A 83 -6.01 -22.37 13.65
CA PHE A 83 -4.64 -22.43 14.14
C PHE A 83 -4.26 -21.10 14.79
N PRO A 84 -4.64 -20.85 16.06
CA PRO A 84 -4.40 -19.57 16.71
C PRO A 84 -2.93 -19.31 17.05
N ASN A 85 -2.09 -20.35 17.06
CA ASN A 85 -0.65 -20.24 17.31
C ASN A 85 0.11 -21.37 16.63
N VAL A 86 1.44 -21.25 16.60
CA VAL A 86 2.33 -22.22 15.96
C VAL A 86 2.22 -23.64 16.57
N ASP A 87 1.93 -23.75 17.86
CA ASP A 87 1.78 -25.04 18.52
C ASP A 87 0.47 -25.74 18.14
N ALA A 88 -0.60 -24.97 17.90
CA ALA A 88 -1.85 -25.51 17.36
C ALA A 88 -1.65 -26.03 15.93
N LEU A 89 -0.91 -25.28 15.11
CA LEU A 89 -0.57 -25.69 13.75
C LEU A 89 0.33 -26.93 13.72
N SER A 90 1.29 -27.06 14.64
CA SER A 90 2.24 -28.18 14.65
C SER A 90 1.62 -29.51 15.10
N ARG A 91 0.45 -29.49 15.73
CA ARG A 91 -0.29 -30.68 16.19
C ARG A 91 -1.35 -31.17 15.20
N ALA A 92 -1.54 -30.47 14.09
CA ALA A 92 -2.51 -30.80 13.05
C ALA A 92 -1.94 -31.82 12.05
#